data_AF-A0A8T7AVB4-F1
#
_entry.id   AF-A0A8T7AVB4-F1
#
_cell.length_a   1.000
_cell.length_b   1.000
_cell.length_c   1.000
_cell.angle_alpha   90.00
_cell.angle_beta   90.00
_cell.angle_gamma   90.00
#
_symmetry.space_group_name_H-M   'P 1'
#
loop_
_entity.id
_entity.type
_entity.pdbx_description
1 polymer ?
#
loop_
_entity_poly.entity_id
_entity_poly.type
_entity_poly.pdbx_seq_one_letter_code
_entity_poly.pdbx_strand_id
1 'polypeptide(L)'
;MQSPGLRRDVGLTLFALYGIGNIIGAGIYVLVGKVVGEAGLLAPLAFMLAAAIAGLTGLSYGELAARYPVSAGEAVYLQKAFGRRWLSVGAGLLIAVAGLVSSATMARGFVGYLGQFVAANDALVITVLISALTLIAVRGIAESARVAAALTLIEAGGLLWIIVAAAPDAAQLTSIPAIEFVPTGMSAWQGIFAAAFLAFFAFIGFEDMVSIAEEVRDPERSMPRGIIIAFVVSASLYLLVTIVSIGVLPVAELAASDAPLADVYRAATGGSIVVISVIGLVAVINGALIQIIKASRVFYGMACNGWLPRFFSRVNSRTRTPLIATLIAGSLVLLLALLLPLVSLAKITSGMVLLVFALVNVALVRVKRLGPPPDGVPAIPVWVPMLGAAASLAILLAAGI
;
A
#
# COMPACT_ATOMS: atom_id res chain seq x y z
N MET A 1 3.81 -0.32 -37.84
CA MET A 1 2.55 -0.96 -37.43
C MET A 1 2.29 -0.53 -35.99
N GLN A 2 1.27 0.30 -35.73
CA GLN A 2 0.89 0.65 -34.36
C GLN A 2 0.33 -0.61 -33.69
N SER A 3 0.97 -1.07 -32.62
CA SER A 3 0.43 -2.16 -31.81
C SER A 3 -0.98 -1.79 -31.36
N PRO A 4 -1.97 -2.71 -31.46
CA PRO A 4 -3.31 -2.42 -30.96
C PRO A 4 -3.23 -2.05 -29.48
N GLY A 5 -3.76 -0.87 -29.12
CA GLY A 5 -3.77 -0.37 -27.74
C GLY A 5 -4.72 -1.19 -26.85
N LEU A 6 -4.51 -1.11 -25.52
CA LEU A 6 -5.40 -1.73 -24.53
C LEU A 6 -6.82 -1.17 -24.65
N ARG A 7 -7.83 -2.01 -24.34
CA ARG A 7 -9.23 -1.58 -24.36
C ARG A 7 -9.51 -0.68 -23.16
N ARG A 8 -10.04 0.51 -23.43
CA ARG A 8 -10.44 1.49 -22.40
C ARG A 8 -11.81 1.15 -21.83
N ASP A 9 -11.88 0.13 -20.97
CA ASP A 9 -13.14 -0.36 -20.42
C ASP A 9 -13.39 0.02 -18.96
N VAL A 10 -12.40 0.59 -18.27
CA VAL A 10 -12.47 0.92 -16.83
C VAL A 10 -13.04 2.34 -16.63
N GLY A 11 -14.20 2.44 -16.00
CA GLY A 11 -14.81 3.72 -15.60
C GLY A 11 -14.35 4.18 -14.20
N LEU A 12 -14.67 5.43 -13.84
CA LEU A 12 -14.24 6.06 -12.58
C LEU A 12 -14.60 5.23 -11.33
N THR A 13 -15.82 4.69 -11.24
CA THR A 13 -16.25 3.90 -10.06
C THR A 13 -15.42 2.64 -9.90
N LEU A 14 -15.20 1.89 -10.99
CA LEU A 14 -14.39 0.68 -10.96
C LEU A 14 -12.93 1.00 -10.65
N PHE A 15 -12.43 2.10 -11.22
CA PHE A 15 -11.07 2.59 -10.96
C PHE A 15 -10.88 3.02 -9.49
N ALA A 16 -11.86 3.71 -8.90
CA ALA A 16 -11.83 4.08 -7.50
C ALA A 16 -11.91 2.85 -6.58
N LEU A 17 -12.79 1.88 -6.86
CA LEU A 17 -12.86 0.63 -6.08
C LEU A 17 -11.56 -0.20 -6.20
N TYR A 18 -10.96 -0.26 -7.37
CA TYR A 18 -9.64 -0.86 -7.56
C TYR A 18 -8.59 -0.16 -6.69
N GLY A 19 -8.56 1.17 -6.70
CA GLY A 19 -7.67 1.95 -5.85
C GLY A 19 -7.90 1.76 -4.35
N ILE A 20 -9.15 1.72 -3.92
CA ILE A 20 -9.50 1.47 -2.52
C ILE A 20 -8.97 0.10 -2.11
N GLY A 21 -9.08 -0.95 -2.94
CA GLY A 21 -8.55 -2.28 -2.60
C GLY A 21 -7.04 -2.32 -2.54
N ASN A 22 -6.36 -1.61 -3.45
CA ASN A 22 -4.91 -1.52 -3.41
C ASN A 22 -4.40 -0.84 -2.14
N ILE A 23 -5.12 0.18 -1.64
CA ILE A 23 -4.78 0.85 -0.38
C ILE A 23 -5.20 -0.02 0.81
N ILE A 24 -6.47 -0.46 0.87
CA ILE A 24 -7.08 -1.36 1.86
C ILE A 24 -6.59 -2.79 1.64
N GLY A 25 -5.28 -2.96 1.71
CA GLY A 25 -4.64 -4.26 1.76
C GLY A 25 -4.43 -4.73 3.19
N ALA A 26 -3.51 -5.68 3.33
CA ALA A 26 -3.07 -6.22 4.61
C ALA A 26 -2.54 -5.17 5.61
N GLY A 27 -2.13 -3.99 5.16
CA GLY A 27 -1.47 -2.99 6.00
C GLY A 27 -2.28 -2.64 7.25
N ILE A 28 -3.53 -2.21 7.10
CA ILE A 28 -4.37 -1.84 8.26
C ILE A 28 -4.73 -3.07 9.11
N TYR A 29 -5.05 -4.21 8.48
CA TYR A 29 -5.43 -5.43 9.17
C TYR A 29 -4.30 -5.95 10.09
N VAL A 30 -3.06 -5.83 9.62
CA VAL A 30 -1.91 -6.44 10.29
C VAL A 30 -1.18 -5.45 11.20
N LEU A 31 -1.04 -4.19 10.78
CA LEU A 31 -0.14 -3.24 11.47
C LEU A 31 -0.83 -2.31 12.46
N VAL A 32 -2.16 -2.20 12.47
CA VAL A 32 -2.86 -1.27 13.38
C VAL A 32 -2.44 -1.46 14.84
N GLY A 33 -2.34 -2.71 15.30
CA GLY A 33 -1.87 -3.03 16.65
C GLY A 33 -0.43 -2.58 16.90
N LYS A 34 0.47 -2.78 15.92
CA LYS A 34 1.89 -2.37 16.04
C LYS A 34 2.05 -0.85 15.99
N VAL A 35 1.22 -0.13 15.23
CA VAL A 35 1.16 1.34 15.23
C VAL A 35 0.65 1.86 16.58
N VAL A 36 -0.39 1.22 17.14
CA VAL A 36 -0.87 1.50 18.50
C VAL A 36 0.21 1.22 19.55
N GLY A 37 1.05 0.21 19.36
CA GLY A 37 2.19 -0.04 20.25
C GLY A 37 3.24 1.08 20.27
N GLU A 38 3.42 1.80 19.16
CA GLU A 38 4.41 2.88 19.04
C GLU A 38 3.87 4.24 19.53
N ALA A 39 2.59 4.54 19.31
CA ALA A 39 1.97 5.84 19.66
C ALA A 39 0.92 5.79 20.78
N GLY A 40 0.55 4.60 21.27
CA GLY A 40 -0.51 4.43 22.26
C GLY A 40 -1.85 5.02 21.79
N LEU A 41 -2.49 5.78 22.68
CA LEU A 41 -3.73 6.50 22.40
C LEU A 41 -3.58 7.57 21.31
N LEU A 42 -2.35 7.98 20.97
CA LEU A 42 -2.06 8.96 19.92
C LEU A 42 -1.95 8.31 18.52
N ALA A 43 -2.18 7.00 18.39
CA ALA A 43 -2.18 6.31 17.10
C ALA A 43 -3.10 6.92 16.03
N PRO A 44 -4.31 7.44 16.34
CA PRO A 44 -5.11 8.17 15.36
C PRO A 44 -4.38 9.39 14.77
N LEU A 45 -3.60 10.14 15.57
CA LEU A 45 -2.78 11.25 15.09
C LEU A 45 -1.65 10.77 14.18
N ALA A 46 -1.05 9.61 14.49
CA ALA A 46 -0.02 9.01 13.66
C ALA A 46 -0.58 8.58 12.28
N PHE A 47 -1.76 7.96 12.24
CA PHE A 47 -2.45 7.64 10.99
C PHE A 47 -2.84 8.91 10.20
N MET A 48 -3.30 9.96 10.89
CA MET A 48 -3.62 11.24 10.26
C MET A 48 -2.38 11.92 9.67
N LEU A 49 -1.24 11.87 10.37
CA LEU A 49 0.04 12.38 9.87
C LEU A 49 0.52 11.58 8.64
N ALA A 50 0.49 10.25 8.71
CA ALA A 50 0.80 9.38 7.57
C ALA A 50 -0.12 9.67 6.37
N ALA A 51 -1.42 9.85 6.61
CA ALA A 51 -2.39 10.21 5.59
C ALA A 51 -2.11 11.60 4.98
N ALA A 52 -1.72 12.59 5.78
CA ALA A 52 -1.38 13.91 5.26
C ALA A 52 -0.18 13.85 4.31
N ILE A 53 0.87 13.12 4.69
CA ILE A 53 2.09 12.95 3.87
C ILE A 53 1.79 12.19 2.57
N ALA A 54 1.09 11.07 2.67
CA ALA A 54 0.70 10.27 1.52
C ALA A 54 -0.27 11.04 0.60
N GLY A 55 -1.22 11.78 1.16
CA GLY A 55 -2.22 12.56 0.43
C GLY A 55 -1.63 13.69 -0.39
N LEU A 56 -0.62 14.41 0.14
CA LEU A 56 0.15 15.41 -0.63
C LEU A 56 0.76 14.79 -1.89
N THR A 57 1.30 13.57 -1.75
CA THR A 57 1.85 12.84 -2.90
C THR A 57 0.76 12.29 -3.81
N GLY A 58 -0.37 11.82 -3.27
CA GLY A 58 -1.54 11.39 -4.03
C GLY A 58 -2.08 12.48 -4.95
N LEU A 59 -2.12 13.73 -4.48
CA LEU A 59 -2.45 14.88 -5.33
C LEU A 59 -1.44 15.07 -6.47
N SER A 60 -0.15 14.93 -6.20
CA SER A 60 0.90 14.97 -7.21
C SER A 60 0.78 13.84 -8.24
N TYR A 61 0.45 12.63 -7.80
CA TYR A 61 0.15 11.51 -8.69
C TYR A 61 -1.09 11.78 -9.53
N GLY A 62 -2.13 12.39 -8.97
CA GLY A 62 -3.33 12.77 -9.71
C GLY A 62 -3.01 13.63 -10.94
N GLU A 63 -2.23 14.70 -10.76
CA GLU A 63 -1.81 15.55 -11.89
C GLU A 63 -0.85 14.82 -12.85
N LEU A 64 0.17 14.11 -12.33
CA LEU A 64 1.14 13.41 -13.19
C LEU A 64 0.52 12.28 -14.01
N ALA A 65 -0.40 11.51 -13.42
CA ALA A 65 -1.11 10.43 -14.09
C ALA A 65 -2.08 10.94 -15.14
N ALA A 66 -2.70 12.10 -14.92
CA ALA A 66 -3.51 12.75 -15.94
C ALA A 66 -2.67 13.35 -17.07
N ARG A 67 -1.48 13.92 -16.77
CA ARG A 67 -0.53 14.42 -17.79
C ARG A 67 0.08 13.29 -18.63
N TYR A 68 0.38 12.16 -18.01
CA TYR A 68 1.08 11.03 -18.62
C TYR A 68 0.41 9.69 -18.24
N PRO A 69 -0.73 9.34 -18.85
CA PRO A 69 -1.53 8.16 -18.48
C PRO A 69 -0.95 6.88 -19.10
N VAL A 70 0.12 6.38 -18.49
CA VAL A 70 0.83 5.17 -18.94
C VAL A 70 1.09 4.22 -17.77
N SER A 71 1.15 2.92 -18.05
CA SER A 71 1.20 1.86 -17.03
C SER A 71 2.49 1.82 -16.18
N ALA A 72 3.53 2.56 -16.57
CA ALA A 72 4.82 2.65 -15.87
C ALA A 72 5.05 4.06 -15.29
N GLY A 73 4.09 4.53 -14.49
CA GLY A 73 3.96 5.91 -14.03
C GLY A 73 5.25 6.55 -13.52
N GLU A 74 5.79 6.05 -12.42
CA GLU A 74 6.86 6.70 -11.65
C GLU A 74 8.15 6.84 -12.48
N ALA A 75 8.53 5.78 -13.19
CA ALA A 75 9.69 5.78 -14.06
C ALA A 75 9.51 6.81 -15.20
N VAL A 76 8.31 6.90 -15.78
CA VAL A 76 8.01 7.86 -16.85
C VAL A 76 7.97 9.28 -16.32
N TYR A 77 7.40 9.53 -15.15
CA TYR A 77 7.35 10.86 -14.55
C TYR A 77 8.74 11.42 -14.32
N LEU A 78 9.66 10.60 -13.80
CA LEU A 78 11.06 10.98 -13.62
C LEU A 78 11.79 11.20 -14.94
N GLN A 79 11.48 10.39 -15.96
CA GLN A 79 12.08 10.56 -17.29
C GLN A 79 11.63 11.88 -17.92
N LYS A 80 10.33 12.22 -17.80
CA LYS A 80 9.76 13.47 -18.31
C LYS A 80 10.28 14.69 -17.56
N ALA A 81 10.50 14.57 -16.25
CA ALA A 81 11.01 15.65 -15.43
C ALA A 81 12.51 15.93 -15.66
N PHE A 82 13.34 14.88 -15.67
CA PHE A 82 14.80 15.02 -15.60
C PHE A 82 15.55 14.61 -16.86
N GLY A 83 14.91 13.88 -17.79
CA GLY A 83 15.56 13.36 -19.00
C GLY A 83 16.63 12.29 -18.74
N ARG A 84 16.80 11.84 -17.49
CA ARG A 84 17.87 10.94 -17.06
C ARG A 84 17.37 9.51 -16.91
N ARG A 85 17.72 8.65 -17.87
CA ARG A 85 17.34 7.23 -17.92
C ARG A 85 17.63 6.49 -16.62
N TRP A 86 18.80 6.70 -16.02
CA TRP A 86 19.22 6.03 -14.79
C TRP A 86 18.33 6.33 -13.57
N LEU A 87 17.77 7.54 -13.47
CA LEU A 87 16.85 7.90 -12.38
C LEU A 87 15.53 7.15 -12.51
N SER A 88 14.99 7.09 -13.73
CA SER A 88 13.77 6.33 -14.03
C SER A 88 13.93 4.84 -13.78
N VAL A 89 15.09 4.27 -14.14
CA VAL A 89 15.44 2.88 -13.82
C VAL A 89 15.46 2.68 -12.32
N GLY A 90 16.20 3.52 -11.61
CA GLY A 90 16.43 3.41 -10.19
C GLY A 90 15.12 3.46 -9.40
N ALA A 91 14.25 4.41 -9.73
CA ALA A 91 12.94 4.51 -9.08
C ALA A 91 12.02 3.33 -9.40
N GLY A 92 11.96 2.88 -10.66
CA GLY A 92 11.19 1.70 -11.02
C GLY A 92 11.67 0.43 -10.32
N LEU A 93 13.00 0.28 -10.17
CA LEU A 93 13.59 -0.83 -9.42
C LEU A 93 13.31 -0.72 -7.93
N LEU A 94 13.41 0.48 -7.36
CA LEU A 94 13.13 0.73 -5.96
C LEU A 94 11.67 0.42 -5.60
N ILE A 95 10.71 0.82 -6.46
CA ILE A 95 9.29 0.43 -6.33
C ILE A 95 9.12 -1.09 -6.42
N ALA A 96 9.77 -1.75 -7.37
CA ALA A 96 9.66 -3.20 -7.52
C ALA A 96 10.21 -3.95 -6.30
N VAL A 97 11.36 -3.51 -5.76
CA VAL A 97 11.94 -4.06 -4.53
C VAL A 97 11.03 -3.76 -3.34
N ALA A 98 10.51 -2.55 -3.21
CA ALA A 98 9.54 -2.21 -2.17
C ALA A 98 8.30 -3.12 -2.22
N GLY A 99 7.79 -3.43 -3.42
CA GLY A 99 6.72 -4.41 -3.60
C GLY A 99 7.09 -5.81 -3.09
N LEU A 100 8.31 -6.29 -3.34
CA LEU A 100 8.77 -7.59 -2.80
C LEU A 100 8.86 -7.57 -1.27
N VAL A 101 9.40 -6.51 -0.67
CA VAL A 101 9.46 -6.36 0.79
C VAL A 101 8.04 -6.26 1.37
N SER A 102 7.14 -5.54 0.69
CA SER A 102 5.72 -5.44 1.07
C SER A 102 5.04 -6.80 1.08
N SER A 103 5.20 -7.59 0.01
CA SER A 103 4.68 -8.96 -0.07
C SER A 103 5.20 -9.85 1.09
N ALA A 104 6.46 -9.68 1.49
CA ALA A 104 7.03 -10.36 2.64
C ALA A 104 6.39 -9.89 3.97
N THR A 105 6.14 -8.59 4.14
CA THR A 105 5.38 -8.05 5.30
C THR A 105 4.00 -8.70 5.38
N MET A 106 3.28 -8.75 4.25
CA MET A 106 1.94 -9.34 4.17
C MET A 106 1.98 -10.82 4.54
N ALA A 107 2.95 -11.58 4.04
CA ALA A 107 3.12 -12.99 4.39
C ALA A 107 3.36 -13.23 5.88
N ARG A 108 4.09 -12.33 6.56
CA ARG A 108 4.21 -12.39 8.03
C ARG A 108 2.88 -12.08 8.73
N GLY A 109 2.12 -11.11 8.21
CA GLY A 109 0.76 -10.83 8.69
C GLY A 109 -0.22 -11.99 8.51
N PHE A 110 -0.07 -12.78 7.45
CA PHE A 110 -0.86 -14.00 7.22
C PHE A 110 -0.79 -14.97 8.39
N VAL A 111 0.40 -15.14 8.99
CA VAL A 111 0.64 -16.09 10.07
C VAL A 111 -0.26 -15.78 11.27
N GLY A 112 -0.36 -14.50 11.66
CA GLY A 112 -1.18 -14.07 12.78
C GLY A 112 -2.68 -14.36 12.61
N TYR A 113 -3.18 -14.11 11.40
CA TYR A 113 -4.57 -14.40 11.05
C TYR A 113 -4.87 -15.90 10.91
N LEU A 114 -3.94 -16.67 10.34
CA LEU A 114 -4.10 -18.13 10.22
C LEU A 114 -4.02 -18.80 11.60
N GLY A 115 -3.19 -18.24 12.49
CA GLY A 115 -3.04 -18.66 13.88
C GLY A 115 -4.35 -18.66 14.67
N GLN A 116 -5.35 -17.88 14.26
CA GLN A 116 -6.69 -17.89 14.86
C GLN A 116 -7.47 -19.20 14.62
N PHE A 117 -7.06 -19.99 13.64
CA PHE A 117 -7.69 -21.26 13.26
C PHE A 117 -6.84 -22.47 13.60
N VAL A 118 -5.53 -22.36 13.38
CA VAL A 118 -4.59 -23.46 13.55
C VAL A 118 -3.25 -22.96 14.07
N ALA A 119 -2.73 -23.62 15.10
CA ALA A 119 -1.35 -23.43 15.54
C ALA A 119 -0.43 -24.19 14.59
N ALA A 120 0.36 -23.47 13.80
CA ALA A 120 1.33 -24.02 12.87
C ALA A 120 2.66 -23.27 12.96
N ASN A 121 3.74 -23.91 12.54
CA ASN A 121 5.06 -23.26 12.51
C ASN A 121 5.07 -22.11 11.48
N ASP A 122 5.44 -20.91 11.92
CA ASP A 122 5.52 -19.70 11.08
C ASP A 122 6.24 -19.92 9.75
N ALA A 123 7.42 -20.55 9.80
CA ALA A 123 8.26 -20.74 8.62
C ALA A 123 7.57 -21.67 7.61
N LEU A 124 6.88 -22.70 8.09
CA LEU A 124 6.09 -23.59 7.26
C LEU A 124 4.90 -22.85 6.62
N VAL A 125 4.16 -22.06 7.40
CA VAL A 125 3.02 -21.27 6.89
C VAL A 125 3.48 -20.30 5.79
N ILE A 126 4.54 -19.53 6.05
CA ILE A 126 5.12 -18.59 5.08
C ILE A 126 5.59 -19.33 3.82
N THR A 127 6.28 -20.47 3.98
CA THR A 127 6.79 -21.26 2.85
C THR A 127 5.66 -21.78 1.98
N VAL A 128 4.60 -22.33 2.58
CA VAL A 128 3.44 -22.84 1.84
C VAL A 128 2.71 -21.70 1.13
N LEU A 129 2.44 -20.59 1.84
CA LEU A 129 1.78 -19.42 1.28
C LEU A 129 2.54 -18.88 0.07
N ILE A 130 3.81 -18.50 0.24
CA ILE A 130 4.59 -17.85 -0.82
C ILE A 130 4.81 -18.80 -2.00
N SER A 131 5.01 -20.10 -1.75
CA SER A 131 5.11 -21.09 -2.82
C SER A 131 3.80 -21.20 -3.62
N ALA A 132 2.65 -21.21 -2.94
CA ALA A 132 1.34 -21.24 -3.58
C ALA A 132 1.08 -19.96 -4.40
N LEU A 133 1.34 -18.77 -3.83
CA LEU A 133 1.19 -17.50 -4.53
C LEU A 133 2.12 -17.39 -5.74
N THR A 134 3.37 -17.86 -5.60
CA THR A 134 4.34 -17.89 -6.71
C THR A 134 3.86 -18.83 -7.82
N LEU A 135 3.33 -20.00 -7.49
CA LEU A 135 2.77 -20.93 -8.47
C LEU A 135 1.54 -20.34 -9.20
N ILE A 136 0.68 -19.64 -8.48
CA ILE A 136 -0.45 -18.90 -9.04
C ILE A 136 0.04 -17.81 -10.00
N ALA A 137 1.03 -17.01 -9.58
CA ALA A 137 1.63 -15.97 -10.42
C ALA A 137 2.28 -16.56 -11.68
N VAL A 138 2.94 -17.72 -11.57
CA VAL A 138 3.53 -18.43 -12.71
C VAL A 138 2.47 -18.88 -13.72
N ARG A 139 1.30 -19.35 -13.25
CA ARG A 139 0.17 -19.71 -14.13
C ARG A 139 -0.39 -18.53 -14.91
N GLY A 140 -0.08 -17.30 -14.51
CA GLY A 140 -0.39 -16.10 -15.28
C GLY A 140 -1.84 -15.67 -15.16
N ILE A 141 -2.43 -15.81 -13.98
CA ILE A 141 -3.74 -15.22 -13.70
C ILE A 141 -3.57 -13.70 -13.81
N ALA A 142 -3.99 -13.14 -14.93
CA ALA A 142 -4.18 -11.70 -15.06
C ALA A 142 -5.39 -11.35 -14.19
N GLU A 143 -5.15 -10.58 -13.14
CA GLU A 143 -6.23 -10.12 -12.29
C GLU A 143 -7.08 -9.10 -13.05
N SER A 144 -8.41 -9.29 -13.00
CA SER A 144 -9.33 -8.32 -13.57
C SER A 144 -9.56 -7.22 -12.55
N ALA A 145 -9.57 -5.95 -12.97
CA ALA A 145 -9.97 -4.82 -12.12
C ALA A 145 -11.34 -5.04 -11.42
N ARG A 146 -12.22 -5.86 -12.00
CA ARG A 146 -13.51 -6.24 -11.40
C ARG A 146 -13.37 -7.22 -10.24
N VAL A 147 -12.43 -8.16 -10.33
CA VAL A 147 -12.14 -9.12 -9.24
C VAL A 147 -11.52 -8.36 -8.07
N ALA A 148 -10.51 -7.53 -8.33
CA ALA A 148 -9.92 -6.65 -7.34
C ALA A 148 -10.99 -5.79 -6.66
N ALA A 149 -11.85 -5.11 -7.43
CA ALA A 149 -12.94 -4.31 -6.88
C ALA A 149 -13.96 -5.12 -6.04
N ALA A 150 -14.20 -6.38 -6.38
CA ALA A 150 -15.06 -7.25 -5.57
C ALA A 150 -14.40 -7.62 -4.23
N LEU A 151 -13.10 -7.93 -4.24
CA LEU A 151 -12.32 -8.14 -3.03
C LEU A 151 -12.29 -6.89 -2.15
N THR A 152 -12.11 -5.70 -2.76
CA THR A 152 -12.22 -4.42 -2.06
C THR A 152 -13.52 -4.27 -1.29
N LEU A 153 -14.66 -4.64 -1.90
CA LEU A 153 -15.96 -4.51 -1.23
C LEU A 153 -16.06 -5.41 -0.01
N ILE A 154 -15.44 -6.59 -0.05
CA ILE A 154 -15.36 -7.51 1.09
C ILE A 154 -14.44 -6.93 2.17
N GLU A 155 -13.26 -6.42 1.79
CA GLU A 155 -12.24 -5.88 2.70
C GLU A 155 -12.72 -4.58 3.38
N ALA A 156 -13.22 -3.62 2.60
CA ALA A 156 -13.79 -2.38 3.12
C ALA A 156 -15.08 -2.63 3.91
N GLY A 157 -15.90 -3.60 3.47
CA GLY A 157 -17.08 -4.05 4.21
C GLY A 157 -16.72 -4.65 5.57
N GLY A 158 -15.66 -5.44 5.66
CA GLY A 158 -15.12 -5.95 6.91
C GLY A 158 -14.71 -4.84 7.88
N LEU A 159 -13.98 -3.83 7.39
CA LEU A 159 -13.61 -2.67 8.21
C LEU A 159 -14.84 -1.89 8.69
N LEU A 160 -15.79 -1.61 7.79
CA LEU A 160 -17.05 -0.94 8.16
C LEU A 160 -17.81 -1.72 9.22
N TRP A 161 -17.84 -3.04 9.11
CA TRP A 161 -18.49 -3.88 10.11
C TRP A 161 -17.81 -3.76 11.47
N ILE A 162 -16.48 -3.81 11.53
CA ILE A 162 -15.73 -3.59 12.78
C ILE A 162 -16.03 -2.21 13.35
N ILE A 163 -16.00 -1.16 12.52
CA ILE A 163 -16.27 0.22 12.94
C ILE A 163 -17.66 0.32 13.58
N VAL A 164 -18.70 -0.23 12.94
CA VAL A 164 -20.07 -0.19 13.46
C VAL A 164 -20.21 -1.03 14.73
N ALA A 165 -19.60 -2.21 14.76
CA ALA A 165 -19.67 -3.12 15.90
C ALA A 165 -18.97 -2.58 17.15
N ALA A 166 -17.83 -1.91 16.97
CA ALA A 166 -17.01 -1.35 18.05
C ALA A 166 -17.36 0.11 18.41
N ALA A 167 -18.24 0.76 17.64
CA ALA A 167 -18.64 2.14 17.89
C ALA A 167 -19.23 2.40 19.30
N PRO A 168 -20.02 1.48 19.91
CA PRO A 168 -20.52 1.69 21.27
C PRO A 168 -19.41 1.76 22.31
N ASP A 169 -18.38 0.92 22.18
CA ASP A 169 -17.23 0.88 23.08
C ASP A 169 -16.30 2.08 22.90
N ALA A 170 -16.28 2.70 21.72
CA ALA A 170 -15.55 3.95 21.50
C ALA A 170 -16.02 5.09 22.43
N ALA A 171 -17.24 5.00 22.99
CA ALA A 171 -17.70 5.93 24.02
C ALA A 171 -16.84 5.88 25.29
N GLN A 172 -16.18 4.75 25.58
CA GLN A 172 -15.27 4.62 26.71
C GLN A 172 -14.09 5.60 26.63
N LEU A 173 -13.70 6.02 25.42
CA LEU A 173 -12.65 7.05 25.23
C LEU A 173 -13.02 8.39 25.87
N THR A 174 -14.31 8.71 26.04
CA THR A 174 -14.75 9.94 26.71
C THR A 174 -14.50 9.93 28.22
N SER A 175 -14.27 8.75 28.80
CA SER A 175 -13.89 8.61 30.21
C SER A 175 -12.40 8.84 30.45
N ILE A 176 -11.57 8.79 29.39
CA ILE A 176 -10.14 9.05 29.46
C ILE A 176 -9.92 10.57 29.49
N PRO A 177 -9.07 11.10 30.39
CA PRO A 177 -8.77 12.52 30.44
C PRO A 177 -8.28 13.05 29.09
N ALA A 178 -8.87 14.17 28.61
CA ALA A 178 -8.55 14.74 27.30
C ALA A 178 -7.05 15.03 27.09
N ILE A 179 -6.31 15.28 28.19
CA ILE A 179 -4.86 15.51 28.16
C ILE A 179 -4.07 14.30 27.64
N GLU A 180 -4.58 13.07 27.77
CA GLU A 180 -3.91 11.87 27.26
C GLU A 180 -3.95 11.77 25.73
N PHE A 181 -4.86 12.50 25.08
CA PHE A 181 -4.94 12.63 23.62
C PHE A 181 -4.12 13.83 23.10
N VAL A 182 -3.49 14.59 24.00
CA VAL A 182 -2.63 15.72 23.64
C VAL A 182 -1.18 15.26 23.69
N PRO A 183 -0.40 15.38 22.59
CA PRO A 183 1.01 15.04 22.61
C PRO A 183 1.78 16.02 23.52
N THR A 184 2.17 15.53 24.69
CA THR A 184 2.94 16.30 25.68
C THR A 184 4.38 15.81 25.72
N GLY A 185 5.32 16.73 25.53
CA GLY A 185 6.76 16.45 25.55
C GLY A 185 7.33 15.80 24.28
N MET A 186 8.66 15.72 24.21
CA MET A 186 9.39 15.25 23.03
C MET A 186 9.14 13.75 22.74
N SER A 187 8.97 12.93 23.79
CA SER A 187 8.73 11.49 23.64
C SER A 187 7.41 11.18 22.94
N ALA A 188 6.34 11.92 23.25
CA ALA A 188 5.05 11.76 22.59
C ALA A 188 5.15 12.06 21.08
N TRP A 189 5.86 13.13 20.71
CA TRP A 189 6.10 13.46 19.31
C TRP A 189 6.95 12.40 18.60
N GLN A 190 8.03 11.91 19.24
CA GLN A 190 8.84 10.82 18.70
C GLN A 190 8.00 9.55 18.44
N GLY A 191 7.13 9.17 19.38
CA GLY A 191 6.19 8.07 19.21
C GLY A 191 5.23 8.28 18.04
N ILE A 192 4.65 9.49 17.90
CA ILE A 192 3.78 9.84 16.76
C ILE A 192 4.54 9.72 15.43
N PHE A 193 5.76 10.25 15.33
CA PHE A 193 6.54 10.18 14.08
C PHE A 193 6.94 8.74 13.74
N ALA A 194 7.38 7.95 14.73
CA ALA A 194 7.73 6.54 14.54
C ALA A 194 6.51 5.71 14.11
N ALA A 195 5.36 5.93 14.77
CA ALA A 195 4.10 5.30 14.43
C ALA A 195 3.57 5.74 13.05
N ALA A 196 3.73 7.02 12.68
CA ALA A 196 3.32 7.52 11.38
C ALA A 196 4.16 6.92 10.25
N PHE A 197 5.47 6.76 10.48
CA PHE A 197 6.36 6.09 9.53
C PHE A 197 5.97 4.62 9.32
N LEU A 198 5.58 3.92 10.40
CA LEU A 198 5.05 2.56 10.31
C LEU A 198 3.68 2.51 9.63
N ALA A 199 2.75 3.39 10.04
CA ALA A 199 1.39 3.49 9.50
C ALA A 199 1.37 3.87 8.02
N PHE A 200 2.40 4.57 7.53
CA PHE A 200 2.57 4.89 6.12
C PHE A 200 2.46 3.64 5.23
N PHE A 201 2.90 2.48 5.71
CA PHE A 201 2.75 1.21 4.99
C PHE A 201 1.31 0.94 4.58
N ALA A 202 0.32 1.26 5.42
CA ALA A 202 -1.09 1.03 5.11
C ALA A 202 -1.62 1.92 3.99
N PHE A 203 -0.94 3.04 3.68
CA PHE A 203 -1.32 3.99 2.65
C PHE A 203 -0.66 3.74 1.29
N ILE A 204 0.22 2.74 1.20
CA ILE A 204 0.85 2.29 -0.03
C ILE A 204 -0.20 1.57 -0.88
N GLY A 205 -0.30 1.91 -2.16
CA GLY A 205 -1.19 1.24 -3.11
C GLY A 205 -1.92 2.17 -4.08
N PHE A 206 -2.05 3.47 -3.78
CA PHE A 206 -2.65 4.40 -4.74
C PHE A 206 -1.76 4.62 -5.98
N GLU A 207 -0.44 4.47 -5.83
CA GLU A 207 0.52 4.49 -6.93
C GLU A 207 0.34 3.29 -7.88
N ASP A 208 -0.12 2.15 -7.35
CA ASP A 208 -0.44 0.96 -8.15
C ASP A 208 -1.63 1.19 -9.09
N MET A 209 -2.47 2.18 -8.81
CA MET A 209 -3.59 2.56 -9.69
C MET A 209 -3.11 3.00 -11.07
N VAL A 210 -1.89 3.54 -11.18
CA VAL A 210 -1.32 3.98 -12.45
C VAL A 210 -1.05 2.81 -13.41
N SER A 211 -0.89 1.60 -12.89
CA SER A 211 -0.63 0.41 -13.71
C SER A 211 -1.72 0.06 -14.71
N ILE A 212 -2.96 0.53 -14.47
CA ILE A 212 -4.10 0.32 -15.38
C ILE A 212 -4.55 1.62 -16.07
N ALA A 213 -3.73 2.68 -16.03
CA ALA A 213 -4.07 3.98 -16.60
C ALA A 213 -4.49 3.92 -18.07
N GLU A 214 -3.89 3.01 -18.84
CA GLU A 214 -4.19 2.81 -20.27
C GLU A 214 -5.55 2.14 -20.52
N GLU A 215 -6.13 1.46 -19.52
CA GLU A 215 -7.44 0.82 -19.58
C GLU A 215 -8.57 1.74 -19.08
N VAL A 216 -8.22 2.91 -18.54
CA VAL A 216 -9.19 3.91 -18.06
C VAL A 216 -9.83 4.67 -19.24
N ARG A 217 -11.16 4.80 -19.22
CA ARG A 217 -11.96 5.47 -20.27
C ARG A 217 -11.54 6.90 -20.55
N ASP A 218 -11.49 7.70 -19.49
CA ASP A 218 -11.13 9.12 -19.51
C ASP A 218 -10.03 9.36 -18.45
N PRO A 219 -8.77 9.06 -18.77
CA PRO A 219 -7.70 9.08 -17.77
C PRO A 219 -7.40 10.50 -17.26
N GLU A 220 -7.56 11.53 -18.09
CA GLU A 220 -7.30 12.93 -17.72
C GLU A 220 -8.18 13.39 -16.55
N ARG A 221 -9.44 12.94 -16.51
CA ARG A 221 -10.39 13.29 -15.43
C ARG A 221 -10.56 12.19 -14.40
N SER A 222 -10.47 10.92 -14.79
CA SER A 222 -10.74 9.80 -13.91
C SER A 222 -9.54 9.43 -13.04
N MET A 223 -8.29 9.60 -13.53
CA MET A 223 -7.10 9.32 -12.72
C MET A 223 -7.03 10.21 -11.47
N PRO A 224 -7.11 11.55 -11.56
CA PRO A 224 -7.02 12.41 -10.38
C PRO A 224 -8.17 12.15 -9.40
N ARG A 225 -9.40 12.06 -9.91
CA ARG A 225 -10.59 11.84 -9.07
C ARG A 225 -10.55 10.48 -8.40
N GLY A 226 -10.19 9.43 -9.13
CA GLY A 226 -10.13 8.08 -8.60
C GLY A 226 -9.09 7.92 -7.50
N ILE A 227 -7.88 8.48 -7.69
CA ILE A 227 -6.81 8.46 -6.68
C ILE A 227 -7.27 9.20 -5.42
N ILE A 228 -7.86 10.39 -5.55
CA ILE A 228 -8.34 11.16 -4.39
C ILE A 228 -9.48 10.43 -3.66
N ILE A 229 -10.47 9.91 -4.40
CA ILE A 229 -11.59 9.16 -3.80
C ILE A 229 -11.05 7.94 -3.05
N ALA A 230 -10.19 7.15 -3.69
CA ALA A 230 -9.61 5.97 -3.07
C ALA A 230 -8.84 6.30 -1.80
N PHE A 231 -8.04 7.37 -1.84
CA PHE A 231 -7.27 7.84 -0.72
C PHE A 231 -8.14 8.32 0.45
N VAL A 232 -9.09 9.22 0.20
CA VAL A 232 -9.94 9.82 1.24
C VAL A 232 -10.81 8.75 1.92
N VAL A 233 -11.39 7.83 1.14
CA VAL A 233 -12.19 6.73 1.69
C VAL A 233 -11.33 5.83 2.58
N SER A 234 -10.16 5.41 2.10
CA SER A 234 -9.27 4.53 2.86
C SER A 234 -8.73 5.20 4.12
N ALA A 235 -8.30 6.46 4.03
CA ALA A 235 -7.83 7.24 5.17
C ALA A 235 -8.91 7.42 6.25
N SER A 236 -10.16 7.65 5.82
CA SER A 236 -11.29 7.76 6.75
C SER A 236 -11.55 6.44 7.45
N LEU A 237 -11.55 5.31 6.72
CA LEU A 237 -11.71 3.98 7.30
C LEU A 237 -10.59 3.65 8.28
N TYR A 238 -9.34 4.00 7.97
CA TYR A 238 -8.20 3.73 8.84
C TYR A 238 -8.24 4.56 10.12
N LEU A 239 -8.61 5.83 10.02
CA LEU A 239 -8.76 6.68 11.18
C LEU A 239 -9.87 6.16 12.10
N LEU A 240 -11.03 5.86 11.52
CA LEU A 240 -12.18 5.34 12.27
C LEU A 240 -11.89 3.98 12.90
N VAL A 241 -11.30 3.03 12.16
CA VAL A 241 -10.99 1.70 12.70
C VAL A 241 -9.95 1.79 13.82
N THR A 242 -8.97 2.69 13.71
CA THR A 242 -7.96 2.91 14.76
C THR A 242 -8.61 3.49 16.02
N ILE A 243 -9.49 4.48 15.88
CA ILE A 243 -10.22 5.09 17.00
C ILE A 243 -11.06 4.05 17.74
N VAL A 244 -11.88 3.26 17.03
CA VAL A 244 -12.69 2.24 17.70
C VAL A 244 -11.82 1.15 18.31
N SER A 245 -10.69 0.80 17.70
CA SER A 245 -9.79 -0.25 18.23
C SER A 245 -9.25 0.12 19.60
N ILE A 246 -8.71 1.34 19.76
CA ILE A 246 -8.18 1.82 21.05
C ILE A 246 -9.27 2.06 22.10
N GLY A 247 -10.53 2.17 21.68
CA GLY A 247 -11.68 2.26 22.58
C GLY A 247 -12.16 0.91 23.10
N VAL A 248 -11.92 -0.18 22.36
CA VAL A 248 -12.34 -1.54 22.73
C VAL A 248 -11.28 -2.27 23.55
N LEU A 249 -10.01 -2.21 23.11
CA LEU A 249 -8.94 -3.00 23.70
C LEU A 249 -7.84 -2.11 24.31
N PRO A 250 -7.24 -2.52 25.44
CA PRO A 250 -6.05 -1.85 25.97
C PRO A 250 -4.91 -1.80 24.96
N VAL A 251 -4.13 -0.71 24.98
CA VAL A 251 -2.98 -0.48 24.08
C VAL A 251 -2.00 -1.66 24.08
N ALA A 252 -1.72 -2.24 25.26
CA ALA A 252 -0.80 -3.37 25.39
C ALA A 252 -1.31 -4.64 24.70
N GLU A 253 -2.62 -4.91 24.78
CA GLU A 253 -3.24 -6.07 24.13
C GLU A 253 -3.26 -5.90 22.61
N LEU A 254 -3.61 -4.70 22.12
CA LEU A 254 -3.54 -4.37 20.69
C LEU A 254 -2.13 -4.51 20.14
N ALA A 255 -1.13 -4.02 20.87
CA ALA A 255 0.27 -4.09 20.46
C ALA A 255 0.80 -5.52 20.41
N ALA A 256 0.34 -6.38 21.34
CA ALA A 256 0.72 -7.79 21.42
C ALA A 256 0.01 -8.65 20.37
N SER A 257 -1.20 -8.29 19.94
CA SER A 257 -1.98 -9.09 19.00
C SER A 257 -1.31 -9.28 17.64
N ASP A 258 -1.45 -10.50 17.10
CA ASP A 258 -1.06 -10.86 15.74
C ASP A 258 -2.23 -10.78 14.74
N ALA A 259 -3.47 -10.62 15.23
CA ALA A 259 -4.68 -10.43 14.42
C ALA A 259 -5.59 -9.33 15.04
N PRO A 260 -5.08 -8.09 15.18
CA PRO A 260 -5.64 -7.08 16.08
C PRO A 260 -7.10 -6.73 15.76
N LEU A 261 -7.45 -6.61 14.47
CA LEU A 261 -8.82 -6.26 14.08
C LEU A 261 -9.83 -7.38 14.36
N ALA A 262 -9.38 -8.63 14.36
CA ALA A 262 -10.22 -9.77 14.69
C ALA A 262 -10.46 -9.85 16.21
N ASP A 263 -9.42 -9.53 16.99
CA ASP A 263 -9.52 -9.40 18.45
C ASP A 263 -10.43 -8.25 18.88
N VAL A 264 -10.32 -7.07 18.25
CA VAL A 264 -11.20 -5.92 18.47
C VAL A 264 -12.66 -6.32 18.23
N TYR A 265 -12.95 -6.97 17.11
CA TYR A 265 -14.31 -7.41 16.80
C TYR A 265 -14.87 -8.39 17.85
N ARG A 266 -14.06 -9.36 18.27
CA ARG A 266 -14.43 -10.34 19.29
C ARG A 266 -14.70 -9.67 20.63
N ALA A 267 -13.84 -8.75 21.04
CA ALA A 267 -13.98 -8.03 22.30
C ALA A 267 -15.23 -7.13 22.32
N ALA A 268 -15.53 -6.43 21.22
CA ALA A 268 -16.70 -5.56 21.12
C ALA A 268 -18.05 -6.33 21.10
N THR A 269 -18.08 -7.52 20.48
CA THR A 269 -19.37 -8.21 20.19
C THR A 269 -19.58 -9.52 20.93
N GLY A 270 -18.52 -10.12 21.49
CA GLY A 270 -18.52 -11.53 21.89
C GLY A 270 -18.67 -12.51 20.71
N GLY A 271 -18.64 -11.99 19.47
CA GLY A 271 -18.84 -12.74 18.23
C GLY A 271 -17.64 -13.58 17.82
N SER A 272 -17.85 -14.39 16.78
CA SER A 272 -16.80 -15.26 16.24
C SER A 272 -15.72 -14.46 15.50
N ILE A 273 -14.46 -14.77 15.78
CA ILE A 273 -13.28 -14.16 15.13
C ILE A 273 -13.11 -14.59 13.66
N VAL A 274 -13.85 -15.62 13.25
CA VAL A 274 -13.67 -16.32 11.97
C VAL A 274 -13.85 -15.39 10.77
N VAL A 275 -14.92 -14.60 10.72
CA VAL A 275 -15.26 -13.82 9.53
C VAL A 275 -14.22 -12.74 9.28
N ILE A 276 -13.87 -11.96 10.31
CA ILE A 276 -12.84 -10.93 10.21
C ILE A 276 -11.48 -11.54 9.88
N SER A 277 -11.17 -12.70 10.44
CA SER A 277 -9.91 -13.38 10.15
C SER A 277 -9.82 -13.85 8.71
N VAL A 278 -10.90 -14.41 8.15
CA VAL A 278 -10.95 -14.79 6.73
C VAL A 278 -10.79 -13.57 5.82
N ILE A 279 -11.43 -12.44 6.15
CA ILE A 279 -11.27 -11.21 5.39
C ILE A 279 -9.80 -10.74 5.42
N GLY A 280 -9.16 -10.76 6.59
CA GLY A 280 -7.74 -10.44 6.72
C GLY A 280 -6.82 -11.37 5.91
N LEU A 281 -7.09 -12.67 5.90
CA LEU A 281 -6.35 -13.65 5.08
C LEU A 281 -6.50 -13.37 3.58
N VAL A 282 -7.72 -13.04 3.13
CA VAL A 282 -7.98 -12.68 1.73
C VAL A 282 -7.23 -11.41 1.34
N ALA A 283 -7.24 -10.38 2.18
CA ALA A 283 -6.53 -9.12 1.94
C ALA A 283 -5.02 -9.34 1.79
N VAL A 284 -4.44 -10.19 2.65
CA VAL A 284 -3.03 -10.57 2.59
C VAL A 284 -2.70 -11.36 1.32
N ILE A 285 -3.51 -12.35 0.96
CA ILE A 285 -3.31 -13.16 -0.25
C ILE A 285 -3.33 -12.26 -1.49
N ASN A 286 -4.33 -11.38 -1.58
CA ASN A 286 -4.53 -10.49 -2.71
C ASN A 286 -3.33 -9.54 -2.88
N GLY A 287 -3.01 -8.77 -1.83
CA GLY A 287 -1.91 -7.80 -1.89
C GLY A 287 -0.55 -8.46 -2.15
N ALA A 288 -0.26 -9.60 -1.52
CA ALA A 288 1.02 -10.29 -1.70
C ALA A 288 1.19 -10.82 -3.14
N LEU A 289 0.12 -11.37 -3.72
CA LEU A 289 0.11 -11.88 -5.09
C LEU A 289 0.34 -10.77 -6.12
N ILE A 290 -0.36 -9.63 -5.97
CA ILE A 290 -0.22 -8.46 -6.83
C ILE A 290 1.24 -7.99 -6.88
N GLN A 291 1.89 -7.90 -5.71
CA GLN A 291 3.26 -7.40 -5.64
C GLN A 291 4.28 -8.38 -6.27
N ILE A 292 4.09 -9.70 -6.13
CA ILE A 292 4.93 -10.70 -6.80
C ILE A 292 4.79 -10.57 -8.33
N ILE A 293 3.56 -10.43 -8.83
CA ILE A 293 3.29 -10.26 -10.27
C ILE A 293 3.92 -8.95 -10.76
N LYS A 294 3.69 -7.82 -10.06
CA LYS A 294 4.21 -6.51 -10.42
C LYS A 294 5.74 -6.52 -10.50
N ALA A 295 6.43 -7.00 -9.46
CA ALA A 295 7.88 -7.06 -9.44
C ALA A 295 8.44 -7.93 -10.57
N SER A 296 7.83 -9.10 -10.85
CA SER A 296 8.27 -9.97 -11.95
C SER A 296 8.13 -9.32 -13.33
N ARG A 297 7.07 -8.53 -13.56
CA ARG A 297 6.87 -7.77 -14.80
C ARG A 297 7.88 -6.63 -14.95
N VAL A 298 8.22 -5.97 -13.86
CA VAL A 298 9.26 -4.93 -13.86
C VAL A 298 10.62 -5.54 -14.21
N PHE A 299 11.01 -6.66 -13.58
CA PHE A 299 12.26 -7.35 -13.92
C PHE A 299 12.32 -7.80 -15.38
N TYR A 300 11.22 -8.35 -15.90
CA TYR A 300 11.10 -8.69 -17.32
C TYR A 300 11.28 -7.48 -18.23
N GLY A 301 10.58 -6.38 -17.96
CA GLY A 301 10.68 -5.14 -18.72
C GLY A 301 12.09 -4.55 -18.72
N MET A 302 12.78 -4.58 -17.58
CA MET A 302 14.17 -4.12 -17.47
C MET A 302 15.14 -5.01 -18.24
N ALA A 303 14.92 -6.33 -18.25
CA ALA A 303 15.74 -7.27 -19.01
C ALA A 303 15.59 -7.07 -20.53
N CYS A 304 14.37 -6.83 -21.01
CA CYS A 304 14.11 -6.47 -22.41
C CYS A 304 14.81 -5.15 -22.82
N ASN A 305 15.02 -4.23 -21.87
CA ASN A 305 15.72 -2.97 -22.07
C ASN A 305 17.25 -3.05 -21.86
N GLY A 306 17.79 -4.25 -21.57
CA GLY A 306 19.22 -4.52 -21.40
C GLY A 306 19.81 -4.12 -20.05
N TRP A 307 18.98 -3.87 -19.02
CA TRP A 307 19.46 -3.45 -17.69
C TRP A 307 19.62 -4.58 -16.69
N LEU A 308 18.88 -5.67 -16.90
CA LEU A 308 19.03 -6.91 -16.13
C LEU A 308 19.50 -8.04 -17.04
N PRO A 309 20.09 -9.10 -16.48
CA PRO A 309 20.49 -10.27 -17.24
C PRO A 309 19.37 -10.82 -18.15
N ARG A 310 19.72 -11.25 -19.36
CA ARG A 310 18.77 -11.72 -20.39
C ARG A 310 17.89 -12.90 -19.97
N PHE A 311 18.24 -13.63 -18.91
CA PHE A 311 17.38 -14.73 -18.46
C PHE A 311 16.04 -14.24 -17.88
N PHE A 312 15.96 -13.00 -17.37
CA PHE A 312 14.72 -12.38 -16.90
C PHE A 312 13.73 -12.08 -18.04
N SER A 313 14.21 -11.95 -19.29
CA SER A 313 13.36 -11.70 -20.46
C SER A 313 12.75 -12.97 -21.07
N ARG A 314 13.00 -14.16 -20.48
CA ARG A 314 12.44 -15.43 -20.98
C ARG A 314 10.98 -15.58 -20.55
N VAL A 315 10.08 -15.68 -21.52
CA VAL A 315 8.65 -15.90 -21.32
C VAL A 315 8.30 -17.36 -21.58
N ASN A 316 7.45 -17.95 -20.74
CA ASN A 316 6.94 -19.29 -20.94
C ASN A 316 5.92 -19.33 -22.09
N SER A 317 6.05 -20.29 -23.00
CA SER A 317 5.21 -20.39 -24.20
C SER A 317 3.74 -20.73 -23.92
N ARG A 318 3.43 -21.42 -22.82
CA ARG A 318 2.06 -21.82 -22.44
C ARG A 318 1.35 -20.74 -21.63
N THR A 319 1.99 -20.22 -20.59
CA THR A 319 1.36 -19.25 -19.65
C THR A 319 1.57 -17.79 -20.08
N ARG A 320 2.47 -17.52 -21.03
CA ARG A 320 2.88 -16.17 -21.44
C ARG A 320 3.39 -15.29 -20.29
N THR A 321 3.91 -15.92 -19.23
CA THR A 321 4.50 -15.25 -18.06
C THR A 321 6.03 -15.31 -18.05
N PRO A 322 6.72 -14.32 -17.46
CA PRO A 322 8.17 -14.34 -17.30
C PRO A 322 8.59 -15.28 -16.15
N LEU A 323 8.53 -16.60 -16.40
CA LEU A 323 8.68 -17.66 -15.40
C LEU A 323 9.87 -17.45 -14.45
N ILE A 324 11.06 -17.19 -14.99
CA ILE A 324 12.28 -17.05 -14.18
C ILE A 324 12.20 -15.79 -13.30
N ALA A 325 11.67 -14.69 -13.82
CA ALA A 325 11.48 -13.47 -13.06
C ALA A 325 10.50 -13.68 -11.89
N THR A 326 9.41 -14.41 -12.13
CA THR A 326 8.42 -14.74 -11.10
C THR A 326 8.99 -15.67 -10.03
N LEU A 327 9.75 -16.70 -10.40
CA LEU A 327 10.40 -17.60 -9.45
C LEU A 327 11.43 -16.88 -8.57
N ILE A 328 12.23 -15.99 -9.16
CA ILE A 328 13.20 -15.18 -8.40
C ILE A 328 12.47 -14.20 -7.46
N ALA A 329 11.44 -13.51 -7.96
CA ALA A 329 10.62 -12.62 -7.13
C ALA A 329 10.02 -13.36 -5.93
N GLY A 330 9.36 -14.49 -6.16
CA GLY A 330 8.79 -15.33 -5.08
C GLY A 330 9.85 -15.84 -4.11
N SER A 331 11.03 -16.25 -4.61
CA SER A 331 12.14 -16.69 -3.76
C SER A 331 12.69 -15.57 -2.88
N LEU A 332 12.78 -14.34 -3.41
CA LEU A 332 13.20 -13.17 -2.64
C LEU A 332 12.16 -12.81 -1.57
N VAL A 333 10.86 -12.84 -1.90
CA VAL A 333 9.78 -12.65 -0.92
C VAL A 333 9.87 -13.69 0.19
N LEU A 334 10.04 -14.98 -0.18
CA LEU A 334 10.17 -16.07 0.78
C LEU A 334 11.38 -15.84 1.71
N LEU A 335 12.54 -15.54 1.15
CA LEU A 335 13.76 -15.29 1.90
C LEU A 335 13.58 -14.12 2.89
N LEU A 336 13.03 -13.00 2.42
CA LEU A 336 12.79 -11.82 3.25
C LEU A 336 11.78 -12.10 4.36
N ALA A 337 10.68 -12.81 4.06
CA ALA A 337 9.67 -13.17 5.03
C ALA A 337 10.19 -14.13 6.10
N LEU A 338 11.11 -15.04 5.76
CA LEU A 338 11.70 -15.97 6.72
C LEU A 338 12.79 -15.32 7.59
N LEU A 339 13.52 -14.33 7.06
CA LEU A 339 14.68 -13.74 7.75
C LEU A 339 14.34 -12.49 8.56
N LEU A 340 13.30 -11.73 8.19
CA LEU A 340 13.05 -10.41 8.76
C LEU A 340 11.71 -10.35 9.51
N PRO A 341 11.66 -9.62 10.64
CA PRO A 341 10.43 -9.44 11.38
C PRO A 341 9.48 -8.48 10.66
N LEU A 342 8.20 -8.65 10.95
CA LEU A 342 7.09 -7.93 10.31
C LEU A 342 7.27 -6.40 10.33
N VAL A 343 7.58 -5.85 11.51
CA VAL A 343 7.75 -4.39 11.69
C VAL A 343 8.95 -3.86 10.89
N SER A 344 10.05 -4.60 10.82
CA SER A 344 11.21 -4.20 10.02
C SER A 344 10.90 -4.21 8.53
N LEU A 345 10.19 -5.24 8.03
CA LEU A 345 9.75 -5.29 6.62
C LEU A 345 8.82 -4.12 6.27
N ALA A 346 7.88 -3.78 7.15
CA ALA A 346 7.00 -2.63 6.99
C ALA A 346 7.80 -1.31 6.95
N LYS A 347 8.73 -1.10 7.91
CA LYS A 347 9.61 0.08 7.97
C LYS A 347 10.49 0.22 6.71
N ILE A 348 11.08 -0.87 6.23
CA ILE A 348 11.89 -0.88 5.00
C ILE A 348 11.02 -0.49 3.79
N THR A 349 9.83 -1.09 3.66
CA THR A 349 8.89 -0.76 2.58
C THR A 349 8.51 0.72 2.62
N SER A 350 8.09 1.25 3.77
CA SER A 350 7.76 2.66 3.96
C SER A 350 8.92 3.57 3.54
N GLY A 351 10.14 3.24 3.97
CA GLY A 351 11.33 4.03 3.64
C GLY A 351 11.60 4.11 2.14
N MET A 352 11.55 2.96 1.45
CA MET A 352 11.74 2.90 0.00
C MET A 352 10.67 3.69 -0.76
N VAL A 353 9.40 3.55 -0.37
CA VAL A 353 8.29 4.24 -1.05
C VAL A 353 8.30 5.74 -0.77
N LEU A 354 8.59 6.17 0.46
CA LEU A 354 8.74 7.59 0.80
C LEU A 354 9.86 8.27 0.01
N LEU A 355 10.97 7.57 -0.22
CA LEU A 355 12.05 8.09 -1.08
C LEU A 355 11.56 8.28 -2.52
N VAL A 356 10.81 7.31 -3.06
CA VAL A 356 10.21 7.44 -4.39
C VAL A 356 9.19 8.57 -4.43
N PHE A 357 8.39 8.74 -3.38
CA PHE A 357 7.40 9.80 -3.27
C PHE A 357 8.05 11.19 -3.22
N ALA A 358 9.17 11.34 -2.51
CA ALA A 358 9.97 12.55 -2.55
C ALA A 358 10.43 12.86 -4.00
N LEU A 359 10.94 11.86 -4.71
CA LEU A 359 11.37 12.00 -6.11
C LEU A 359 10.22 12.37 -7.06
N VAL A 360 9.04 11.74 -6.91
CA VAL A 360 7.85 12.02 -7.72
C VAL A 360 7.31 13.43 -7.49
N ASN A 361 7.30 13.87 -6.23
CA ASN A 361 6.92 15.25 -5.90
C ASN A 361 7.88 16.27 -6.54
N VAL A 362 9.19 16.07 -6.43
CA VAL A 362 10.18 16.93 -7.11
C VAL A 362 10.02 16.85 -8.64
N ALA A 363 9.69 15.68 -9.19
CA ALA A 363 9.43 15.51 -10.61
C ALA A 363 8.24 16.37 -11.07
N LEU A 364 7.15 16.42 -10.32
CA LEU A 364 6.01 17.28 -10.64
C LEU A 364 6.38 18.77 -10.59
N VAL A 365 7.13 19.23 -9.58
CA VAL A 365 7.64 20.61 -9.53
C VAL A 365 8.43 20.93 -10.80
N ARG A 366 9.29 20.01 -11.25
CA ARG A 366 10.07 20.19 -12.47
C ARG A 366 9.21 20.19 -13.72
N VAL A 367 8.25 19.26 -13.86
CA VAL A 367 7.31 19.18 -14.98
C VAL A 367 6.50 20.47 -15.12
N LYS A 368 6.04 21.05 -14.01
CA LYS A 368 5.30 22.33 -14.02
C LYS A 368 6.14 23.51 -14.52
N ARG A 369 7.47 23.46 -14.35
CA ARG A 369 8.39 24.47 -14.93
C ARG A 369 8.62 24.28 -16.42
N LEU A 370 8.34 23.10 -16.98
CA LEU A 370 8.48 22.82 -18.42
C LEU A 370 7.26 23.29 -19.21
N GLY A 371 6.09 23.37 -18.60
CA GLY A 371 4.88 23.89 -19.25
C GLY A 371 3.59 23.66 -18.46
N PRO A 372 2.50 24.35 -18.86
CA PRO A 372 1.18 24.16 -18.27
C PRO A 372 0.68 22.72 -18.49
N PRO A 373 -0.26 22.23 -17.66
CA PRO A 373 -0.93 20.96 -17.94
C PRO A 373 -1.78 21.04 -19.21
N PRO A 374 -2.04 19.90 -19.88
CA PRO A 374 -3.03 19.83 -20.95
C PRO A 374 -4.42 20.29 -20.49
N ASP A 375 -5.26 20.71 -21.44
CA ASP A 375 -6.64 21.10 -21.16
C ASP A 375 -7.42 19.96 -20.48
N GLY A 376 -8.16 20.27 -19.42
CA GLY A 376 -8.95 19.29 -18.66
C GLY A 376 -8.19 18.55 -17.56
N VAL A 377 -6.86 18.68 -17.48
CA VAL A 377 -6.03 18.14 -16.40
C VAL A 377 -6.00 19.11 -15.22
N PRO A 378 -6.28 18.68 -13.97
CA PRO A 378 -6.21 19.56 -12.81
C PRO A 378 -4.77 20.03 -12.58
N ALA A 379 -4.63 21.34 -12.35
CA ALA A 379 -3.35 21.98 -12.03
C ALA A 379 -3.25 22.20 -10.52
N ILE A 380 -2.58 21.30 -9.80
CA ILE A 380 -2.40 21.49 -8.36
C ILE A 380 -1.40 22.64 -8.11
N PRO A 381 -1.56 23.41 -7.01
CA PRO A 381 -0.60 24.45 -6.67
C PRO A 381 0.81 23.89 -6.45
N VAL A 382 1.86 24.62 -6.86
CA VAL A 382 3.26 24.15 -6.78
C VAL A 382 3.71 23.89 -5.33
N TRP A 383 3.11 24.56 -4.35
CA TRP A 383 3.43 24.34 -2.94
C TRP A 383 3.04 22.93 -2.46
N VAL A 384 2.05 22.28 -3.09
CA VAL A 384 1.61 20.91 -2.73
C VAL A 384 2.73 19.89 -2.92
N PRO A 385 3.33 19.73 -4.12
CA PRO A 385 4.45 18.80 -4.30
C PRO A 385 5.71 19.26 -3.54
N MET A 386 5.94 20.56 -3.34
CA MET A 386 7.06 21.02 -2.51
C MET A 386 6.91 20.54 -1.06
N LEU A 387 5.72 20.70 -0.48
CA LEU A 387 5.41 20.23 0.86
C LEU A 387 5.43 18.70 0.93
N GLY A 388 4.93 18.00 -0.08
CA GLY A 388 4.97 16.54 -0.17
C GLY A 388 6.40 15.99 -0.18
N ALA A 389 7.30 16.60 -0.96
CA ALA A 389 8.72 16.24 -0.95
C ALA A 389 9.39 16.51 0.41
N ALA A 390 9.16 17.69 0.98
CA ALA A 390 9.72 18.07 2.28
C ALA A 390 9.22 17.16 3.41
N ALA A 391 7.93 16.85 3.44
CA ALA A 391 7.32 16.00 4.45
C ALA A 391 7.79 14.54 4.34
N SER A 392 7.92 14.02 3.11
CA SER A 392 8.45 12.67 2.86
C SER A 392 9.91 12.53 3.32
N LEU A 393 10.74 13.55 3.08
CA LEU A 393 12.13 13.57 3.57
C LEU A 393 12.20 13.78 5.09
N ALA A 394 11.36 14.63 5.65
CA ALA A 394 11.33 14.90 7.09
C ALA A 394 11.01 13.64 7.90
N ILE A 395 10.03 12.84 7.44
CA ILE A 395 9.66 11.61 8.15
C ILE A 395 10.72 10.50 8.01
N LEU A 396 11.42 10.44 6.87
CA LEU A 396 12.58 9.55 6.71
C LEU A 396 13.67 9.87 7.73
N LEU A 397 14.06 11.15 7.80
CA LEU A 397 15.07 11.63 8.74
C LEU A 397 14.65 11.41 10.20
N ALA A 398 13.37 11.65 10.52
CA ALA A 398 12.82 11.42 11.86
C ALA A 398 12.82 9.93 12.24
N ALA A 399 12.70 9.03 11.26
CA ALA A 399 12.78 7.59 11.45
C ALA A 399 14.23 7.06 11.54
N GLY A 400 15.24 7.93 11.41
CA GLY A 400 16.66 7.55 11.45
C GLY A 400 17.17 6.92 10.16
N ILE A 401 16.53 7.21 9.02
CA ILE A 401 16.91 6.80 7.67
C ILE A 401 17.31 8.04 6.87
#